data_AF-A0A420VQ69-F1
#
_entry.id   AF-A0A420VQ69-F1
#
_cell.length_a   1.000
_cell.length_b   1.000
_cell.length_c   1.000
_cell.angle_alpha   90.00
_cell.angle_beta   90.00
_cell.angle_gamma   90.00
#
_symmetry.space_group_name_H-M   'P 1'
#
loop_
_entity.id
_entity.type
_entity.pdbx_description
1 polymer ?
#
loop_
_entity_poly.entity_id
_entity_poly.type
_entity_poly.pdbx_seq_one_letter_code
_entity_poly.pdbx_strand_id
1 'polypeptide(L)'
;MNIIQKLKTYSHEKFETLIFISILLALLINAAGFKFFNQYTALFYGLFSGLMLVLFFKNWLIDNFITLWPMGFFTFCIVFEFAYMLFDQVHLKDDWYFLPWAALLGGVVVVTISVLIVFKKITIRKTFSKFFYVSVIFLFSTVYSYGLLSLINIFNARQVVKWERAKVGLPSWVITFGGNYNDAVFENKEWGNRMMNLFFMEWEGDFPHPPTTAEIKVFKGNLGKDYMLKTYDEDEKNDARQID
;
A
#
# COMPACT_ATOMS: atom_id res chain seq x y z
N MET A 1 32.10 -25.41 -0.04
CA MET A 1 31.21 -24.28 0.31
C MET A 1 29.82 -24.58 -0.24
N ASN A 2 28.79 -24.67 0.62
CA ASN A 2 27.43 -25.09 0.26
C ASN A 2 26.75 -24.04 -0.67
N ILE A 3 25.84 -24.47 -1.56
CA ILE A 3 25.09 -23.61 -2.50
C ILE A 3 24.38 -22.46 -1.76
N ILE A 4 23.80 -22.76 -0.59
CA ILE A 4 23.15 -21.78 0.29
C ILE A 4 24.13 -20.67 0.72
N GLN A 5 25.39 -21.03 0.96
CA GLN A 5 26.43 -20.11 1.39
C GLN A 5 26.89 -19.21 0.23
N LYS A 6 26.99 -19.76 -0.99
CA LYS A 6 27.26 -18.97 -2.21
C LYS A 6 26.14 -17.97 -2.49
N LEU A 7 24.87 -18.40 -2.38
CA LEU A 7 23.71 -17.51 -2.55
C LEU A 7 23.68 -16.42 -1.49
N LYS A 8 24.05 -16.74 -0.24
CA LYS A 8 24.14 -15.75 0.84
C LYS A 8 25.18 -14.68 0.53
N THR A 9 26.39 -15.07 0.14
CA THR A 9 27.46 -14.15 -0.21
C THR A 9 27.10 -13.29 -1.43
N TYR A 10 26.56 -13.90 -2.48
CA TYR A 10 26.14 -13.19 -3.69
C TYR A 10 25.05 -12.14 -3.40
N SER A 11 24.03 -12.50 -2.61
CA SER A 11 22.95 -11.58 -2.25
C SER A 11 23.41 -10.36 -1.45
N HIS A 12 24.53 -10.50 -0.74
CA HIS A 12 25.11 -9.45 0.07
C HIS A 12 25.99 -8.52 -0.78
N GLU A 13 26.89 -9.09 -1.58
CA GLU A 13 27.77 -8.33 -2.49
C GLU A 13 27.01 -7.54 -3.57
N LYS A 14 25.83 -8.02 -3.97
CA LYS A 14 25.01 -7.39 -5.02
C LYS A 14 23.79 -6.65 -4.48
N PHE A 15 23.67 -6.50 -3.17
CA PHE A 15 22.46 -5.93 -2.54
C PHE A 15 22.13 -4.54 -3.06
N GLU A 16 23.12 -3.66 -3.19
CA GLU A 16 22.90 -2.29 -3.69
C GLU A 16 22.37 -2.27 -5.12
N THR A 17 22.97 -3.08 -6.00
CA THR A 17 22.52 -3.23 -7.39
C THR A 17 21.11 -3.80 -7.46
N LEU A 18 20.79 -4.79 -6.61
CA LEU A 18 19.46 -5.37 -6.51
C LEU A 18 18.44 -4.32 -6.08
N ILE A 19 18.73 -3.50 -5.06
CA ILE A 19 17.85 -2.42 -4.61
C ILE A 19 17.64 -1.38 -5.72
N PHE A 20 18.70 -0.99 -6.43
CA PHE A 20 18.58 -0.03 -7.53
C PHE A 20 17.67 -0.53 -8.67
N ILE A 21 17.91 -1.76 -9.15
CA ILE A 21 17.04 -2.40 -10.14
C ILE A 21 15.61 -2.51 -9.61
N SER A 22 15.47 -2.74 -8.31
CA SER A 22 14.18 -2.94 -7.68
C SER A 22 13.33 -1.68 -7.63
N ILE A 23 13.94 -0.52 -7.37
CA ILE A 23 13.26 0.78 -7.44
C ILE A 23 12.80 1.07 -8.87
N LEU A 24 13.64 0.80 -9.87
CA LEU A 24 13.25 1.00 -11.27
C LEU A 24 12.05 0.13 -11.64
N LEU A 25 12.03 -1.12 -11.20
CA LEU A 25 10.89 -2.01 -11.41
C LEU A 25 9.64 -1.52 -10.70
N ALA A 26 9.77 -1.05 -9.46
CA ALA A 26 8.69 -0.49 -8.66
C ALA A 26 8.05 0.74 -9.35
N LEU A 27 8.88 1.68 -9.80
CA LEU A 27 8.45 2.85 -10.57
C LEU A 27 7.78 2.47 -11.90
N LEU A 28 8.30 1.46 -12.60
CA LEU A 28 7.68 0.95 -13.82
C LEU A 28 6.30 0.34 -13.55
N ILE A 29 6.18 -0.46 -12.49
CA ILE A 29 4.90 -1.07 -12.07
C ILE A 29 3.90 0.02 -11.70
N ASN A 30 4.30 1.05 -10.97
CA ASN A 30 3.42 2.17 -10.60
C ASN A 30 2.99 2.99 -11.83
N ALA A 31 3.92 3.33 -12.71
CA ALA A 31 3.61 4.00 -13.97
C ALA A 31 2.66 3.17 -14.85
N ALA A 32 2.81 1.85 -14.85
CA ALA A 32 1.93 0.92 -15.56
C ALA A 32 0.61 0.61 -14.82
N GLY A 33 0.56 0.84 -13.51
CA GLY A 33 -0.53 0.43 -12.62
C GLY A 33 -1.89 1.01 -12.99
N PHE A 34 -1.92 2.19 -13.61
CA PHE A 34 -3.18 2.79 -14.10
C PHE A 34 -3.83 2.03 -15.27
N LYS A 35 -3.07 1.19 -16.00
CA LYS A 35 -3.56 0.47 -17.19
C LYS A 35 -3.46 -1.05 -17.10
N PHE A 36 -2.60 -1.57 -16.22
CA PHE A 36 -2.29 -3.00 -16.13
C PHE A 36 -2.47 -3.58 -14.73
N PHE A 37 -3.15 -2.86 -13.83
CA PHE A 37 -3.47 -3.42 -12.52
C PHE A 37 -4.40 -4.62 -12.69
N ASN A 38 -3.87 -5.80 -12.39
CA ASN A 38 -4.63 -7.02 -12.24
C ASN A 38 -4.11 -7.76 -11.00
N GLN A 39 -4.88 -8.75 -10.54
CA GLN A 39 -4.59 -9.48 -9.31
C GLN A 39 -3.20 -10.17 -9.34
N TYR A 40 -2.75 -10.62 -10.51
CA TYR A 40 -1.46 -11.28 -10.70
C TYR A 40 -0.28 -10.30 -10.65
N THR A 41 -0.43 -9.11 -11.25
CA THR A 41 0.55 -8.02 -11.15
C THR A 41 0.70 -7.58 -9.69
N ALA A 42 -0.41 -7.47 -8.97
CA ALA A 42 -0.41 -7.13 -7.54
C ALA A 42 0.26 -8.22 -6.69
N LEU A 43 0.01 -9.51 -6.98
CA LEU A 43 0.65 -10.63 -6.30
C LEU A 43 2.15 -10.67 -6.56
N PHE A 44 2.57 -10.50 -7.81
CA PHE A 44 3.98 -10.45 -8.17
C PHE A 44 4.70 -9.32 -7.45
N TYR A 45 4.10 -8.13 -7.41
CA TYR A 45 4.68 -6.99 -6.71
C TYR A 45 4.72 -7.20 -5.18
N GLY A 46 3.72 -7.87 -4.61
CA GLY A 46 3.70 -8.27 -3.20
C GLY A 46 4.79 -9.27 -2.83
N LEU A 47 5.04 -10.29 -3.67
CA LEU A 47 6.15 -11.23 -3.47
C LEU A 47 7.51 -10.54 -3.60
N PHE A 48 7.64 -9.67 -4.59
CA PHE A 48 8.85 -8.90 -4.85
C PHE A 48 9.20 -7.95 -3.70
N SER A 49 8.24 -7.14 -3.22
CA SER A 49 8.45 -6.24 -2.09
C SER A 49 8.77 -7.01 -0.80
N GLY A 50 8.13 -8.16 -0.58
CA GLY A 50 8.46 -9.09 0.51
C GLY A 50 9.89 -9.64 0.42
N LEU A 51 10.36 -9.99 -0.78
CA LEU A 51 11.74 -10.44 -0.99
C LEU A 51 12.75 -9.33 -0.65
N MET A 52 12.50 -8.10 -1.10
CA MET A 52 13.36 -6.95 -0.79
C MET A 52 13.42 -6.67 0.71
N LEU A 53 12.28 -6.78 1.40
CA LEU A 53 12.19 -6.66 2.84
C LEU A 53 13.06 -7.70 3.57
N VAL A 54 12.96 -8.97 3.17
CA VAL A 54 13.76 -10.08 3.73
C VAL A 54 15.26 -9.85 3.48
N LEU A 55 15.64 -9.46 2.27
CA LEU A 55 17.03 -9.19 1.91
C LEU A 55 17.61 -8.02 2.71
N PHE A 56 16.82 -6.95 2.90
CA PHE A 56 17.21 -5.81 3.70
C PHE A 56 17.47 -6.19 5.17
N PHE A 57 16.52 -6.89 5.82
CA PHE A 57 16.72 -7.31 7.21
C PHE A 57 17.89 -8.27 7.39
N LYS A 58 18.12 -9.14 6.41
CA LYS A 58 19.27 -10.04 6.40
C LYS A 58 20.60 -9.29 6.32
N ASN A 59 20.72 -8.29 5.44
CA ASN A 59 21.95 -7.51 5.28
C ASN A 59 22.19 -6.57 6.46
N TRP A 60 21.12 -6.03 7.06
CA TRP A 60 21.22 -5.20 8.26
C TRP A 60 21.86 -5.90 9.45
N LEU A 61 21.64 -7.21 9.60
CA LEU A 61 22.28 -7.98 10.68
C LEU A 61 23.80 -8.16 10.49
N ILE A 62 24.32 -7.90 9.29
CA ILE A 62 25.71 -8.15 8.90
C ILE A 62 26.52 -6.84 8.88
N ASP A 63 25.97 -5.75 8.35
CA ASP A 63 26.69 -4.48 8.20
C ASP A 63 26.36 -3.42 9.27
N ASN A 64 27.19 -2.37 9.33
CA ASN A 64 26.90 -1.20 10.15
C ASN A 64 25.73 -0.39 9.59
N PHE A 65 24.82 0.04 10.47
CA PHE A 65 23.65 0.87 10.17
C PHE A 65 23.93 2.09 9.26
N ILE A 66 25.09 2.75 9.43
CA ILE A 66 25.48 3.95 8.67
C ILE A 66 25.71 3.64 7.18
N THR A 67 26.03 2.41 6.80
CA THR A 67 26.24 2.04 5.40
C THR A 67 24.92 1.66 4.72
N LEU A 68 23.95 1.16 5.49
CA LEU A 68 22.69 0.62 4.96
C LEU A 68 21.49 1.58 5.00
N TRP A 69 21.60 2.76 5.63
CA TRP A 69 20.48 3.71 5.71
C TRP A 69 19.89 4.10 4.34
N PRO A 70 20.66 4.30 3.24
CA PRO A 70 20.08 4.61 1.94
C PRO A 70 19.29 3.42 1.39
N MET A 71 19.82 2.21 1.57
CA MET A 71 19.15 0.97 1.16
C MET A 71 17.86 0.73 1.96
N GLY A 72 17.86 1.12 3.23
CA GLY A 72 16.65 1.11 4.06
C GLY A 72 15.59 2.07 3.55
N PHE A 73 15.97 3.30 3.21
CA PHE A 73 15.05 4.25 2.60
C PHE A 73 14.44 3.70 1.30
N PHE A 74 15.25 3.15 0.40
CA PHE A 74 14.73 2.59 -0.85
C PHE A 74 13.87 1.34 -0.67
N THR A 75 14.22 0.47 0.27
CA THR A 75 13.39 -0.67 0.63
C THR A 75 12.04 -0.18 1.18
N PHE A 76 12.04 0.89 1.98
CA PHE A 76 10.81 1.49 2.48
C PHE A 76 9.94 2.01 1.34
N CYS A 77 10.53 2.73 0.37
CA CYS A 77 9.80 3.22 -0.80
C CYS A 77 9.11 2.09 -1.56
N ILE A 78 9.80 0.97 -1.80
CA ILE A 78 9.21 -0.21 -2.49
C ILE A 78 8.02 -0.78 -1.68
N VAL A 79 8.19 -0.96 -0.37
CA VAL A 79 7.14 -1.52 0.50
C VAL A 79 5.95 -0.55 0.62
N PHE A 80 6.23 0.74 0.75
CA PHE A 80 5.23 1.79 0.80
C PHE A 80 4.45 1.90 -0.51
N GLU A 81 5.14 1.84 -1.65
CA GLU A 81 4.52 1.88 -2.97
C GLU A 81 3.62 0.66 -3.23
N PHE A 82 4.03 -0.53 -2.79
CA PHE A 82 3.18 -1.72 -2.79
C PHE A 82 1.90 -1.51 -1.95
N ALA A 83 2.05 -1.04 -0.72
CA ALA A 83 0.91 -0.77 0.17
C ALA A 83 0.01 0.34 -0.36
N TYR A 84 0.58 1.40 -0.94
CA TYR A 84 -0.14 2.52 -1.53
C TYR A 84 -0.91 2.10 -2.77
N MET A 85 -0.31 1.31 -3.66
CA MET A 85 -0.99 0.76 -4.83
C MET A 85 -2.21 -0.06 -4.40
N LEU A 86 -2.08 -0.89 -3.36
CA LEU A 86 -3.21 -1.69 -2.87
C LEU A 86 -4.23 -0.89 -2.08
N PHE A 87 -3.81 0.14 -1.34
CA PHE A 87 -4.72 1.12 -0.73
C PHE A 87 -5.57 1.82 -1.80
N ASP A 88 -4.96 2.21 -2.91
CA ASP A 88 -5.66 2.89 -4.00
C ASP A 88 -6.64 1.95 -4.70
N GLN A 89 -6.27 0.69 -4.92
CA GLN A 89 -7.06 -0.25 -5.70
C GLN A 89 -8.12 -1.01 -4.88
N VAL A 90 -7.91 -1.17 -3.58
CA VAL A 90 -8.78 -1.89 -2.64
C VAL A 90 -9.08 -1.00 -1.45
N HIS A 91 -10.26 -0.38 -1.48
CA HIS A 91 -10.71 0.49 -0.39
C HIS A 91 -11.27 -0.37 0.73
N LEU A 92 -10.60 -0.40 1.88
CA LEU A 92 -11.14 -1.01 3.09
C LEU A 92 -12.09 -0.04 3.77
N LYS A 93 -13.12 -0.61 4.39
CA LYS A 93 -14.03 0.15 5.25
C LYS A 93 -13.24 0.68 6.44
N ASP A 94 -13.24 2.01 6.62
CA ASP A 94 -12.34 2.69 7.55
C ASP A 94 -10.86 2.36 7.26
N ASP A 95 -10.37 2.80 6.10
CA ASP A 95 -8.99 2.58 5.61
C ASP A 95 -7.90 3.11 6.56
N TRP A 96 -8.29 3.93 7.53
CA TRP A 96 -7.40 4.37 8.57
C TRP A 96 -7.09 3.26 9.56
N TYR A 97 -7.75 2.10 9.51
CA TYR A 97 -7.66 1.06 10.56
C TYR A 97 -6.23 0.74 11.04
N PHE A 98 -5.22 0.68 10.16
CA PHE A 98 -3.84 0.42 10.56
C PHE A 98 -2.98 1.67 10.82
N LEU A 99 -3.42 2.85 10.37
CA LEU A 99 -2.64 4.10 10.47
C LEU A 99 -2.49 4.60 11.93
N PRO A 100 -3.52 4.62 12.80
CA PRO A 100 -3.37 4.90 14.22
C PRO A 100 -2.44 3.92 14.91
N TRP A 101 -2.45 2.64 14.54
CA TRP A 101 -1.52 1.66 15.11
C TRP A 101 -0.09 1.93 14.68
N ALA A 102 0.14 2.24 13.39
CA ALA A 102 1.46 2.63 12.89
C ALA A 102 1.97 3.92 13.57
N ALA A 103 1.10 4.92 13.74
CA ALA A 103 1.44 6.18 14.41
C ALA A 103 1.71 6.00 15.91
N LEU A 104 0.88 5.23 16.62
CA LEU A 104 1.06 4.90 18.03
C LEU A 104 2.41 4.22 18.25
N LEU A 105 2.70 3.20 17.44
CA LEU A 105 3.89 2.36 17.62
C LEU A 105 5.16 3.09 17.18
N GLY A 106 5.09 3.88 16.10
CA GLY A 106 6.15 4.83 15.74
C GLY A 106 6.41 5.86 16.84
N GLY A 107 5.36 6.41 17.45
CA GLY A 107 5.45 7.33 18.58
C GLY A 107 6.14 6.71 19.79
N VAL A 108 5.74 5.49 20.19
CA VAL A 108 6.36 4.75 21.31
C VAL A 108 7.85 4.52 21.07
N VAL A 109 8.24 4.18 19.83
CA VAL A 109 9.64 4.01 19.45
C VAL A 109 10.41 5.32 19.62
N VAL A 110 9.90 6.43 19.08
CA VAL A 110 10.55 7.74 19.15
C VAL A 110 10.73 8.18 20.61
N VAL A 111 9.69 8.06 21.42
CA VAL A 111 9.74 8.38 22.86
C VAL A 111 10.78 7.51 23.57
N THR A 112 10.83 6.21 23.29
CA THR A 112 11.80 5.31 23.92
C THR A 112 13.24 5.68 23.54
N ILE A 113 13.48 6.04 22.27
CA ILE A 113 14.78 6.54 21.80
C ILE A 113 15.16 7.82 22.53
N SER A 114 14.26 8.79 22.61
CA SER A 114 14.50 10.07 23.30
C SER A 114 14.81 9.89 24.79
N VAL A 115 14.06 9.05 25.50
CA VAL A 115 14.29 8.73 26.92
C VAL A 115 15.65 8.07 27.12
N LEU A 116 16.04 7.12 26.25
CA LEU A 116 17.33 6.45 26.34
C LEU A 116 18.52 7.41 26.09
N ILE A 117 18.37 8.41 25.22
CA ILE A 117 19.39 9.43 24.96
C ILE A 117 19.57 10.34 26.19
N VAL A 118 18.45 10.81 26.76
CA VAL A 118 18.45 11.76 27.87
C VAL A 118 18.92 11.12 29.19
N PHE A 119 18.40 9.94 29.54
CA PHE A 119 18.61 9.38 30.88
C PHE A 119 19.91 8.60 31.05
N LYS A 120 20.45 7.98 29.98
CA LYS A 120 21.54 7.03 30.16
C LYS A 120 22.90 7.50 29.63
N LYS A 121 23.02 8.69 29.02
CA LYS A 121 24.28 9.19 28.40
C LYS A 121 25.02 8.09 27.61
N ILE A 122 24.28 7.19 26.95
CA ILE A 122 24.83 5.98 26.34
C ILE A 122 25.60 6.37 25.08
N THR A 123 26.83 5.88 24.96
CA THR A 123 27.57 5.93 23.71
C THR A 123 26.80 5.15 22.64
N ILE A 124 26.32 5.90 21.65
CA ILE A 124 25.26 5.65 20.66
C ILE A 124 25.28 4.28 19.92
N ARG A 125 26.33 3.46 20.05
CA ARG A 125 26.73 2.55 18.96
C ARG A 125 26.09 1.15 18.92
N LYS A 126 25.74 0.50 20.04
CA LYS A 126 25.28 -0.92 20.03
C LYS A 126 23.84 -1.17 20.47
N THR A 127 23.39 -0.57 21.57
CA THR A 127 22.03 -0.80 22.09
C THR A 127 20.96 -0.09 21.25
N PHE A 128 21.26 1.12 20.75
CA PHE A 128 20.36 1.84 19.83
C PHE A 128 20.21 1.16 18.48
N SER A 129 21.26 0.52 17.95
CA SER A 129 21.18 -0.22 16.68
C SER A 129 20.15 -1.36 16.74
N LYS A 130 20.10 -2.11 17.87
CA LYS A 130 19.09 -3.16 18.07
C LYS A 130 17.67 -2.61 18.22
N PHE A 131 17.49 -1.52 18.98
CA PHE A 131 16.17 -0.93 19.18
C PHE A 131 15.63 -0.31 17.90
N PHE A 132 16.48 0.41 17.15
CA PHE A 132 16.15 0.96 15.84
C PHE A 132 15.84 -0.14 14.84
N TYR A 133 16.61 -1.24 14.84
CA TYR A 133 16.32 -2.42 14.01
C TYR A 133 14.94 -3.01 14.26
N VAL A 134 14.57 -3.24 15.54
CA VAL A 134 13.23 -3.76 15.89
C VAL A 134 12.13 -2.80 15.44
N SER A 135 12.37 -1.51 15.58
CA SER A 135 11.41 -0.46 15.17
C SER A 135 11.21 -0.41 13.66
N VAL A 136 12.30 -0.51 12.90
CA VAL A 136 12.30 -0.57 11.45
C VAL A 136 11.63 -1.85 10.96
N ILE A 137 11.91 -3.00 11.60
CA ILE A 137 11.16 -4.24 11.34
C ILE A 137 9.67 -4.02 11.49
N PHE A 138 9.29 -3.49 12.65
CA PHE A 138 7.89 -3.30 12.97
C PHE A 138 7.19 -2.37 11.96
N LEU A 139 7.81 -1.25 11.61
CA LEU A 139 7.26 -0.29 10.64
C LEU A 139 7.06 -0.95 9.28
N PHE A 140 8.11 -1.57 8.72
CA PHE A 140 8.02 -2.14 7.38
C PHE A 140 7.07 -3.32 7.33
N SER A 141 7.11 -4.21 8.34
CA SER A 141 6.18 -5.34 8.42
C SER A 141 4.73 -4.88 8.56
N THR A 142 4.47 -3.76 9.26
CA THR A 142 3.11 -3.19 9.36
C THR A 142 2.62 -2.69 8.00
N VAL A 143 3.42 -1.87 7.31
CA VAL A 143 3.07 -1.34 5.98
C VAL A 143 2.90 -2.49 4.97
N TYR A 144 3.81 -3.46 4.98
CA TYR A 144 3.71 -4.63 4.12
C TYR A 144 2.47 -5.48 4.41
N SER A 145 2.14 -5.70 5.70
CA SER A 145 0.95 -6.46 6.10
C SER A 145 -0.35 -5.76 5.70
N TYR A 146 -0.37 -4.43 5.69
CA TYR A 146 -1.50 -3.66 5.16
C TYR A 146 -1.76 -3.98 3.70
N GLY A 147 -0.71 -3.87 2.87
CA GLY A 147 -0.80 -4.27 1.46
C GLY A 147 -1.23 -5.73 1.32
N LEU A 148 -0.60 -6.66 2.04
CA LEU A 148 -0.98 -8.07 2.00
C LEU A 148 -2.44 -8.33 2.35
N LEU A 149 -3.02 -7.63 3.32
CA LEU A 149 -4.43 -7.79 3.67
C LEU A 149 -5.34 -7.44 2.48
N SER A 150 -5.10 -6.29 1.86
CA SER A 150 -5.82 -5.87 0.65
C SER A 150 -5.60 -6.86 -0.50
N LEU A 151 -4.40 -7.39 -0.67
CA LEU A 151 -4.10 -8.40 -1.68
C LEU A 151 -4.89 -9.70 -1.43
N ILE A 152 -4.93 -10.20 -0.19
CA ILE A 152 -5.66 -11.42 0.14
C ILE A 152 -7.17 -11.21 -0.07
N ASN A 153 -7.70 -10.02 0.21
CA ASN A 153 -9.10 -9.69 -0.08
C ASN A 153 -9.43 -9.83 -1.57
N ILE A 154 -8.53 -9.40 -2.47
CA ILE A 154 -8.69 -9.55 -3.92
C ILE A 154 -8.86 -11.02 -4.35
N PHE A 155 -8.14 -11.95 -3.70
CA PHE A 155 -8.17 -13.39 -3.99
C PHE A 155 -9.24 -14.19 -3.24
N ASN A 156 -9.94 -13.56 -2.28
CA ASN A 156 -11.03 -14.23 -1.58
C ASN A 156 -12.25 -14.42 -2.52
N ALA A 157 -13.20 -15.26 -2.13
CA ALA A 157 -14.37 -15.66 -2.93
C ALA A 157 -15.36 -14.51 -3.27
N ARG A 158 -14.97 -13.24 -3.10
CA ARG A 158 -15.76 -12.02 -3.37
C ARG A 158 -17.20 -12.13 -2.86
N GLN A 159 -17.36 -12.58 -1.62
CA GLN A 159 -18.68 -12.71 -1.00
C GLN A 159 -19.32 -11.32 -0.87
N VAL A 160 -20.42 -11.09 -1.59
CA VAL A 160 -21.13 -9.81 -1.58
C VAL A 160 -21.87 -9.64 -0.25
N VAL A 161 -21.69 -8.47 0.38
CA VAL A 161 -22.39 -8.07 1.61
C VAL A 161 -23.60 -7.22 1.26
N LYS A 162 -23.41 -6.18 0.46
CA LYS A 162 -24.45 -5.22 0.06
C LYS A 162 -23.98 -4.37 -1.13
N TRP A 163 -24.89 -3.53 -1.61
CA TRP A 163 -24.57 -2.40 -2.47
C TRP A 163 -24.54 -1.13 -1.63
N GLU A 164 -23.56 -0.27 -1.85
CA GLU A 164 -23.48 1.06 -1.26
C GLU A 164 -23.72 2.11 -2.33
N ARG A 165 -24.48 3.13 -1.99
CA ARG A 165 -24.77 4.24 -2.88
C ARG A 165 -23.72 5.32 -2.72
N ALA A 166 -23.27 5.86 -3.85
CA ALA A 166 -22.38 6.99 -3.89
C ALA A 166 -22.87 8.02 -4.90
N LYS A 167 -22.77 9.29 -4.53
CA LYS A 167 -22.92 10.40 -5.47
C LYS A 167 -21.59 10.63 -6.14
N VAL A 168 -21.61 10.71 -7.45
CA VAL A 168 -20.40 10.84 -8.26
C VAL A 168 -20.50 12.18 -8.99
N GLY A 169 -19.52 13.03 -8.73
CA GLY A 169 -19.34 14.27 -9.49
C GLY A 169 -18.68 14.00 -10.84
N LEU A 170 -18.62 15.05 -11.66
CA LEU A 170 -18.05 15.05 -13.02
C LEU A 170 -16.77 14.21 -13.16
N PRO A 171 -16.64 13.36 -14.18
CA PRO A 171 -15.45 12.57 -14.40
C PRO A 171 -14.41 13.46 -15.08
N SER A 172 -13.40 13.91 -14.34
CA SER A 172 -12.25 14.55 -14.96
C SER A 172 -11.39 13.48 -15.64
N TRP A 173 -11.42 13.45 -16.97
CA TRP A 173 -10.43 12.76 -17.81
C TRP A 173 -9.02 13.33 -17.65
N VAL A 174 -8.87 14.45 -16.93
CA VAL A 174 -7.58 15.02 -16.59
C VAL A 174 -7.08 14.37 -15.31
N ILE A 175 -6.16 13.41 -15.48
CA ILE A 175 -5.27 12.92 -14.44
C ILE A 175 -4.44 14.12 -13.97
N THR A 176 -4.93 14.87 -12.99
CA THR A 176 -4.12 15.86 -12.28
C THR A 176 -3.55 15.21 -11.04
N PHE A 177 -2.22 15.14 -10.96
CA PHE A 177 -1.53 14.87 -9.71
C PHE A 177 -1.95 15.94 -8.69
N GLY A 178 -2.85 15.58 -7.76
CA GLY A 178 -3.22 16.42 -6.61
C GLY A 178 -4.59 17.13 -6.64
N GLY A 179 -5.67 16.58 -7.24
CA GLY A 179 -6.99 17.24 -7.26
C GLY A 179 -8.23 16.34 -7.03
N ASN A 180 -9.11 16.76 -6.11
CA ASN A 180 -10.42 16.19 -5.73
C ASN A 180 -11.51 16.37 -6.82
N TYR A 181 -11.50 15.59 -7.89
CA TYR A 181 -12.58 15.68 -8.90
C TYR A 181 -13.10 14.34 -9.46
N ASN A 182 -12.70 13.18 -8.93
CA ASN A 182 -13.28 11.86 -9.30
C ASN A 182 -13.81 11.09 -8.07
N ASP A 183 -14.30 11.84 -7.10
CA ASP A 183 -14.56 11.38 -5.77
C ASP A 183 -16.03 10.92 -5.65
N ALA A 184 -16.22 9.61 -5.47
CA ALA A 184 -17.50 9.00 -5.13
C ALA A 184 -17.77 9.25 -3.63
N VAL A 185 -18.76 10.11 -3.37
CA VAL A 185 -19.20 10.46 -2.02
C VAL A 185 -20.25 9.45 -1.58
N PHE A 186 -19.85 8.50 -0.73
CA PHE A 186 -20.74 7.46 -0.23
C PHE A 186 -21.75 8.00 0.79
N GLU A 187 -22.98 7.51 0.73
CA GLU A 187 -24.02 7.84 1.72
C GLU A 187 -23.62 7.34 3.12
N ASN A 188 -22.98 6.17 3.18
CA ASN A 188 -22.39 5.67 4.41
C ASN A 188 -21.04 6.34 4.69
N LYS A 189 -21.02 7.18 5.73
CA LYS A 189 -19.88 7.99 6.16
C LYS A 189 -18.62 7.18 6.51
N GLU A 190 -18.74 5.90 6.85
CA GLU A 190 -17.59 5.03 7.14
C GLU A 190 -16.74 4.76 5.90
N TRP A 191 -17.32 4.90 4.71
CA TRP A 191 -16.59 4.85 3.45
C TRP A 191 -15.99 6.19 3.07
N GLY A 192 -16.52 7.30 3.58
CA GLY A 192 -16.02 8.64 3.28
C GLY A 192 -16.10 8.96 1.78
N ASN A 193 -15.11 9.71 1.30
CA ASN A 193 -14.99 10.06 -0.11
C ASN A 193 -13.89 9.21 -0.75
N ARG A 194 -14.16 8.61 -1.93
CA ARG A 194 -13.20 7.71 -2.58
C ARG A 194 -13.01 8.04 -4.04
N MET A 195 -11.77 8.02 -4.48
CA MET A 195 -11.45 8.04 -5.89
C MET A 195 -11.82 6.68 -6.50
N MET A 196 -12.84 6.66 -7.36
CA MET A 196 -13.36 5.46 -8.02
C MET A 196 -13.21 5.60 -9.53
N ASN A 197 -12.76 4.54 -10.22
CA ASN A 197 -12.58 4.54 -11.67
C ASN A 197 -13.91 4.17 -12.38
N LEU A 198 -14.95 4.99 -12.20
CA LEU A 198 -16.31 4.75 -12.73
C LEU A 198 -16.44 5.25 -14.19
N PHE A 199 -15.53 4.80 -15.07
CA PHE A 199 -15.45 5.27 -16.46
C PHE A 199 -16.67 4.90 -17.32
N PHE A 200 -17.51 3.97 -16.85
CA PHE A 200 -18.69 3.50 -17.56
C PHE A 200 -19.92 4.40 -17.39
N MET A 201 -19.88 5.41 -16.50
CA MET A 201 -21.06 6.24 -16.27
C MET A 201 -21.32 7.17 -17.46
N GLU A 202 -22.59 7.26 -17.84
CA GLU A 202 -23.11 8.14 -18.88
C GLU A 202 -23.51 9.48 -18.27
N TRP A 203 -23.22 10.57 -18.98
CA TRP A 203 -23.47 11.95 -18.55
C TRP A 203 -24.27 12.67 -19.63
N GLU A 204 -25.45 13.19 -19.29
CA GLU A 204 -26.33 13.87 -20.23
C GLU A 204 -26.06 15.38 -20.31
N GLY A 205 -25.47 15.89 -21.40
CA GLY A 205 -25.37 17.33 -21.76
C GLY A 205 -23.96 17.95 -21.63
N ASP A 206 -23.86 19.29 -21.51
CA ASP A 206 -22.59 20.01 -21.33
C ASP A 206 -22.24 20.32 -19.86
N PHE A 207 -20.95 20.35 -19.55
CA PHE A 207 -20.37 20.60 -18.22
C PHE A 207 -20.76 21.98 -17.64
N PRO A 208 -21.09 22.12 -16.34
CA PRO A 208 -21.20 21.08 -15.29
C PRO A 208 -22.62 20.50 -15.11
N HIS A 209 -22.69 19.20 -14.80
CA HIS A 209 -23.93 18.45 -14.54
C HIS A 209 -24.27 18.25 -13.06
N PRO A 210 -25.55 18.01 -12.72
CA PRO A 210 -25.92 17.52 -11.40
C PRO A 210 -25.23 16.16 -11.11
N PRO A 211 -24.93 15.85 -9.83
CA PRO A 211 -24.29 14.60 -9.46
C PRO A 211 -25.17 13.40 -9.82
N THR A 212 -24.56 12.43 -10.46
CA THR A 212 -25.14 11.13 -10.83
C THR A 212 -25.03 10.17 -9.64
N THR A 213 -25.91 9.17 -9.53
CA THR A 213 -25.80 8.18 -8.47
C THR A 213 -25.23 6.86 -9.01
N ALA A 214 -24.30 6.26 -8.27
CA ALA A 214 -23.80 4.92 -8.53
C ALA A 214 -24.06 4.00 -7.33
N GLU A 215 -24.29 2.72 -7.61
CA GLU A 215 -24.24 1.65 -6.63
C GLU A 215 -22.97 0.82 -6.84
N ILE A 216 -22.24 0.61 -5.77
CA ILE A 216 -20.97 -0.12 -5.76
C ILE A 216 -21.11 -1.32 -4.83
N LYS A 217 -20.70 -2.50 -5.30
CA LYS A 217 -20.70 -3.70 -4.46
C LYS A 217 -19.69 -3.59 -3.34
N VAL A 218 -20.14 -3.99 -2.16
CA VAL A 218 -19.31 -4.22 -0.99
C VAL A 218 -19.09 -5.71 -0.83
N PHE A 219 -17.83 -6.07 -0.65
CA PHE A 219 -17.42 -7.44 -0.42
C PHE A 219 -17.00 -7.63 1.04
N LYS A 220 -17.24 -8.82 1.55
CA LYS A 220 -16.77 -9.23 2.87
C LYS A 220 -15.27 -9.44 2.80
N GLY A 221 -14.51 -8.61 3.49
CA GLY A 221 -13.06 -8.78 3.57
C GLY A 221 -12.63 -9.59 4.79
N ASN A 222 -11.34 -9.87 4.81
CA ASN A 222 -10.68 -10.55 5.90
C ASN A 222 -10.65 -9.67 7.16
N LEU A 223 -10.46 -10.30 8.32
CA LEU A 223 -10.45 -9.63 9.62
C LEU A 223 -11.73 -8.83 9.93
N GLY A 224 -12.86 -9.18 9.28
CA GLY A 224 -14.15 -8.52 9.48
C GLY A 224 -14.23 -7.11 8.87
N LYS A 225 -13.30 -6.75 7.98
CA LYS A 225 -13.29 -5.46 7.30
C LYS A 225 -13.80 -5.61 5.89
N ASP A 226 -15.01 -5.11 5.65
CA ASP A 226 -15.58 -5.03 4.31
C ASP A 226 -14.69 -4.18 3.38
N TYR A 227 -14.75 -4.43 2.08
CA TYR A 227 -13.95 -3.71 1.08
C TYR A 227 -14.68 -3.47 -0.23
N MET A 228 -14.18 -2.52 -1.02
CA MET A 228 -14.59 -2.20 -2.39
C MET A 228 -13.37 -2.20 -3.31
N LEU A 229 -13.60 -2.42 -4.61
CA LEU A 229 -12.56 -2.30 -5.63
C LEU A 229 -12.69 -0.96 -6.34
N LYS A 230 -11.56 -0.32 -6.68
CA LYS A 230 -11.52 0.96 -7.41
C LYS A 230 -11.70 0.81 -8.91
N THR A 231 -11.06 -0.22 -9.48
CA THR A 231 -11.03 -0.56 -10.90
C THR A 231 -11.59 -1.97 -11.02
N TYR A 232 -12.43 -2.32 -11.96
CA TYR A 232 -13.07 -1.64 -13.08
C TYR A 232 -12.81 -2.39 -14.43
N ASP A 233 -12.35 -3.66 -14.49
CA ASP A 233 -12.06 -4.43 -15.72
C ASP A 233 -13.23 -4.42 -16.73
N GLU A 234 -12.98 -4.68 -18.02
CA GLU A 234 -13.96 -4.45 -19.10
C GLU A 234 -15.31 -5.21 -18.91
N ASP A 235 -15.36 -6.23 -18.06
CA ASP A 235 -16.57 -7.01 -17.69
C ASP A 235 -17.29 -6.51 -16.41
N GLU A 236 -16.84 -5.41 -15.81
CA GLU A 236 -17.19 -4.99 -14.46
C GLU A 236 -18.40 -4.06 -14.30
N LYS A 237 -19.28 -4.03 -15.30
CA LYS A 237 -20.70 -3.65 -15.09
C LYS A 237 -21.37 -4.49 -13.99
N ASN A 238 -20.74 -5.59 -13.57
CA ASN A 238 -21.20 -6.43 -12.48
C ASN A 238 -20.96 -5.81 -11.09
N ASP A 239 -19.87 -5.09 -10.84
CA ASP A 239 -19.44 -4.72 -9.47
C ASP A 239 -19.66 -3.24 -9.12
N ALA A 240 -19.95 -2.41 -10.11
CA ALA A 240 -20.57 -1.11 -9.93
C ALA A 240 -21.55 -0.81 -11.07
N ARG A 241 -22.57 -0.01 -10.78
CA ARG A 241 -23.60 0.38 -11.76
C ARG A 241 -24.06 1.80 -11.50
N GLN A 242 -24.31 2.54 -12.58
CA GLN A 242 -25.03 3.80 -12.49
C GLN A 242 -26.49 3.48 -12.16
N ILE A 243 -27.06 4.24 -11.25
CA ILE A 243 -28.46 4.18 -10.87
C ILE A 243 -29.05 5.58 -10.98
N ASP A 244 -29.51 5.89 -12.19
CA ASP A 244 -30.47 6.97 -12.43
C ASP A 244 -31.70 6.36 -13.12
#